data_AF-A0A2L2Z3G9-F1
#
_entry.id   AF-A0A2L2Z3G9-F1
#
_cell.length_a   1.000
_cell.length_b   1.000
_cell.length_c   1.000
_cell.angle_alpha   90.00
_cell.angle_beta   90.00
_cell.angle_gamma   90.00
#
_symmetry.space_group_name_H-M   'P 1'
#
loop_
_entity.id
_entity.type
_entity.pdbx_description
1 polymer ?
#
loop_
_entity_poly.entity_id
_entity_poly.type
_entity_poly.pdbx_seq_one_letter_code
_entity_poly.pdbx_strand_id
1 'polypeptide(L)' 'GQIGVEVSILQNIHHPGVVNLEKMFETPERIFVVMEKLKGDMLEMILSSEMRRLSERITKFLVFQILSALRHLH' A
#
# COMPACT_ATOMS: atom_id res chain seq x y z
N GLY A 1 -10.08 -6.85 22.19
CA GLY A 1 -11.06 -6.47 21.16
C GLY A 1 -10.60 -7.02 19.83
N GLN A 2 -11.53 -7.32 18.93
CA GLN A 2 -11.29 -7.94 17.61
C GLN A 2 -10.21 -7.18 16.79
N ILE A 3 -10.15 -5.85 16.94
CA ILE A 3 -9.17 -4.96 16.30
C ILE A 3 -7.72 -5.24 16.72
N GLY A 4 -7.46 -5.66 17.96
CA GLY A 4 -6.07 -5.88 18.43
C GLY A 4 -5.36 -7.03 17.71
N VAL A 5 -6.13 -8.07 17.33
CA VAL A 5 -5.59 -9.23 16.59
C VAL A 5 -5.33 -8.83 15.14
N GLU A 6 -6.27 -8.14 14.50
CA GLU A 6 -6.12 -7.66 13.12
C GLU A 6 -4.95 -6.69 12.98
N VAL A 7 -4.79 -5.75 13.91
CA VAL A 7 -3.66 -4.81 13.94
C VAL A 7 -2.33 -5.55 14.07
N SER A 8 -2.25 -6.54 14.96
CA SER A 8 -1.03 -7.33 15.13
C SER A 8 -0.68 -8.11 13.86
N ILE A 9 -1.67 -8.68 13.16
CA ILE A 9 -1.44 -9.37 11.88
C ILE A 9 -0.93 -8.38 10.82
N LEU A 10 -1.60 -7.23 10.67
CA LEU A 10 -1.24 -6.23 9.68
C LEU A 10 0.14 -5.60 9.94
N GLN A 11 0.52 -5.39 11.22
CA GLN A 11 1.84 -4.91 11.61
C GLN A 11 2.97 -5.92 11.35
N ASN A 12 2.66 -7.21 11.19
CA ASN A 12 3.66 -8.23 10.89
C ASN A 12 3.91 -8.40 9.38
N ILE A 13 3.11 -7.75 8.52
CA ILE A 13 3.33 -7.79 7.07
C ILE A 13 4.48 -6.85 6.73
N HIS A 14 5.56 -7.41 6.18
CA HIS A 14 6.75 -6.67 5.79
C HIS A 14 7.16 -7.06 4.37
N HIS A 15 6.78 -6.24 3.39
CA HIS A 15 7.14 -6.44 2.00
C HIS A 15 7.27 -5.09 1.27
N PRO A 16 8.27 -4.87 0.41
CA PRO A 16 8.50 -3.57 -0.25
C PRO A 16 7.34 -3.06 -1.13
N GLY A 17 6.44 -3.96 -1.55
CA GLY A 17 5.23 -3.63 -2.32
C GLY A 17 3.96 -3.51 -1.49
N VAL A 18 4.04 -3.54 -0.16
CA VAL A 18 2.91 -3.38 0.76
C VAL A 18 3.19 -2.19 1.68
N VAL A 19 2.19 -1.34 1.87
CA VAL A 19 2.29 -0.18 2.76
C VAL A 19 2.45 -0.65 4.21
N ASN A 20 3.46 -0.13 4.92
CA ASN A 20 3.69 -0.47 6.32
C ASN A 20 2.63 0.20 7.21
N LEU A 21 1.96 -0.61 8.04
CA LEU A 21 1.11 -0.13 9.12
C LEU A 21 1.95 0.11 10.38
N GLU A 22 2.12 1.37 10.79
CA GLU A 22 2.86 1.68 12.00
C GLU A 22 2.01 1.49 13.25
N LYS A 23 0.80 2.08 13.26
CA LYS A 23 -0.13 2.04 14.41
C LYS A 23 -1.57 2.13 13.95
N MET A 24 -2.46 1.55 14.74
CA MET A 24 -3.90 1.76 14.64
C MET A 24 -4.46 1.89 16.06
N PHE A 25 -5.31 2.88 16.27
CA PHE A 25 -5.97 3.09 17.56
C PHE A 25 -7.40 3.56 17.35
N GLU A 26 -8.25 3.18 18.30
CA GLU A 26 -9.68 3.42 18.23
C GLU A 26 -10.11 4.29 19.41
N THR A 27 -11.08 5.16 19.11
CA THR A 27 -11.89 5.92 20.06
C THR A 27 -13.34 5.47 19.88
N PRO A 28 -14.26 5.73 20.83
CA PRO A 28 -15.65 5.30 20.68
C PRO A 28 -16.34 5.77 19.38
N GLU A 29 -15.86 6.87 18.78
CA GLU A 29 -16.45 7.46 17.57
C GLU A 29 -15.62 7.25 16.29
N ARG A 30 -14.33 6.91 16.40
CA ARG A 30 -13.38 6.95 15.27
C ARG A 30 -12.24 5.95 15.38
N ILE A 31 -11.75 5.51 14.23
CA ILE A 31 -10.51 4.76 14.06
C ILE A 31 -9.46 5.67 13.42
N PHE A 32 -8.24 5.61 13.95
CA PHE A 32 -7.07 6.29 13.42
C PHE A 32 -6.07 5.25 12.93
N VAL A 33 -5.53 5.47 11.73
CA VAL A 33 -4.56 4.58 11.09
C VAL A 33 -3.32 5.41 10.75
N VAL A 34 -2.16 4.96 11.23
CA VAL A 34 -0.84 5.54 10.96
C VAL A 34 -0.08 4.59 10.07
N MET A 35 0.27 5.05 8.88
CA MET A 35 0.93 4.27 7.83
C MET A 35 2.08 5.08 7.23
N GLU A 36 2.98 4.42 6.50
CA GLU A 36 4.08 5.10 5.83
C GLU A 36 3.60 6.20 4.87
N LYS A 37 4.41 7.25 4.73
CA LYS A 37 4.10 8.36 3.84
C LYS A 37 4.53 8.04 2.41
N LEU A 38 3.56 7.91 1.51
CA LEU A 38 3.78 7.72 0.08
C LEU A 38 3.80 9.05 -0.68
N LYS A 39 4.41 9.06 -1.88
CA LYS A 39 4.46 10.21 -2.78
C LYS A 39 3.58 9.96 -4.00
N GLY A 40 2.45 10.65 -4.05
CA GLY A 40 1.49 10.57 -5.16
C GLY A 40 0.85 9.19 -5.31
N ASP A 41 0.01 9.04 -6.32
CA ASP A 41 -0.61 7.76 -6.68
C ASP A 41 -0.34 7.38 -8.15
N MET A 42 -0.75 6.17 -8.53
CA MET A 42 -0.55 5.68 -9.90
C MET A 42 -1.30 6.50 -10.94
N LEU A 43 -2.45 7.09 -10.60
CA LEU A 43 -3.21 7.93 -11.52
C LEU A 43 -2.47 9.24 -11.77
N GLU A 44 -1.93 9.87 -10.74
CA GLU A 44 -1.06 11.04 -10.86
C GLU A 44 0.16 10.73 -11.74
N MET A 45 0.81 9.58 -11.54
CA MET A 45 1.93 9.13 -12.38
C MET A 45 1.53 8.99 -13.86
N ILE A 46 0.34 8.46 -14.15
CA ILE A 46 -0.17 8.31 -15.51
C ILE A 46 -0.50 9.67 -16.12
N LEU A 47 -1.25 10.51 -15.39
CA LEU A 47 -1.74 11.80 -15.89
C LEU A 47 -0.62 12.83 -16.05
N SER A 48 0.43 12.75 -15.25
CA SER A 48 1.61 13.61 -15.37
C SER A 48 2.55 13.20 -16.51
N SER A 49 2.40 12.00 -17.08
CA SER A 49 3.16 11.59 -18.26
C SER A 49 2.64 12.28 -19.52
N GLU A 50 3.56 12.65 -20.42
CA GLU A 50 3.25 13.37 -21.67
C GLU A 50 2.17 12.67 -22.51
N MET A 51 2.24 11.33 -22.58
CA MET A 51 1.34 10.50 -23.39
C MET A 51 0.11 10.01 -22.62
N ARG A 52 -0.11 10.47 -21.38
CA ARG A 52 -1.13 9.96 -20.44
C ARG A 52 -1.11 8.43 -20.30
N ARG A 53 0.07 7.84 -20.40
CA ARG A 53 0.32 6.40 -20.28
C ARG A 53 1.76 6.16 -19.88
N LEU A 54 1.99 5.08 -19.14
CA LEU A 54 3.33 4.65 -18.77
C LEU A 54 3.95 3.81 -19.89
N SER A 55 5.28 3.86 -20.02
CA SER A 55 6.01 2.98 -20.93
C SER A 55 5.84 1.53 -20.51
N GLU A 56 5.92 0.60 -21.47
CA GLU A 56 5.81 -0.83 -21.20
C GLU A 56 6.78 -1.30 -20.11
N ARG A 57 8.02 -0.77 -20.12
CA ARG A 57 9.03 -1.07 -19.11
C ARG A 57 8.57 -0.68 -17.70
N ILE A 58 8.02 0.53 -17.52
CA ILE A 58 7.53 1.00 -16.22
C ILE A 58 6.31 0.17 -15.80
N THR A 59 5.35 -0.01 -16.71
CA THR A 59 4.14 -0.80 -16.45
C THR A 59 4.49 -2.23 -16.02
N LYS A 60 5.41 -2.90 -16.73
CA LYS A 60 5.87 -4.25 -16.39
C LYS A 60 6.52 -4.30 -15.00
N PHE A 61 7.31 -3.28 -14.65
CA PHE A 61 7.93 -3.19 -13.33
C PHE A 61 6.91 -3.00 -12.21
N LEU A 62 5.94 -2.10 -12.38
CA LEU A 62 4.87 -1.89 -11.40
C LEU A 62 4.00 -3.15 -11.22
N VAL A 63 3.62 -3.79 -12.32
CA VAL A 63 2.87 -5.04 -12.29
C VAL A 63 3.65 -6.13 -11.56
N PHE A 64 4.97 -6.25 -11.80
CA PHE A 64 5.82 -7.19 -11.05
C PHE A 64 5.80 -6.91 -9.54
N GLN A 65 5.94 -5.64 -9.12
CA GLN A 65 5.89 -5.28 -7.71
C GLN A 65 4.53 -5.62 -7.07
N ILE A 66 3.43 -5.31 -7.76
CA ILE A 66 2.06 -5.64 -7.33
C ILE A 66 1.90 -7.16 -7.18
N LEU A 67 2.31 -7.94 -8.18
CA LEU A 67 2.22 -9.40 -8.13
C LEU A 67 3.10 -10.00 -7.03
N SER A 68 4.29 -9.45 -6.81
CA SER A 68 5.17 -9.88 -5.71
C SER A 68 4.52 -9.63 -4.34
N ALA A 69 3.89 -8.46 -4.17
CA ALA A 69 3.16 -8.12 -2.95
C ALA A 69 1.95 -9.04 -2.73
N LEU A 70 1.12 -9.25 -3.76
CA LEU A 70 -0.01 -10.17 -3.69
C LEU A 70 0.42 -11.59 -3.31
N ARG A 71 1.52 -12.09 -3.88
CA ARG A 71 2.08 -13.40 -3.51
C ARG A 71 2.52 -13.47 -2.04
N HIS A 72 2.99 -12.37 -1.46
CA HIS A 72 3.38 -12.31 -0.04
C HIS A 72 2.16 -12.31 0.90
N LEU A 73 1.00 -11.86 0.42
CA LEU A 73 -0.24 -11.77 1.20
C LEU A 73 -1.12 -13.02 1.11
N HIS A 74 -0.83 -13.94 0.18
CA HIS A 74 -1.51 -15.23 -0.01
C HIS A 74 -0.90 -16.32 0.87
#